data_AF-A0A955GVF5-F1
#
_entry.id   AF-A0A955GVF5-F1
#
_cell.length_a   1.000
_cell.length_b   1.000
_cell.length_c   1.000
_cell.angle_alpha   90.00
_cell.angle_beta   90.00
_cell.angle_gamma   90.00
#
_symmetry.space_group_name_H-M   'P 1'
#
loop_
_entity.id
_entity.type
_entity.pdbx_description
1 polymer ?
#
loop_
_entity_poly.entity_id
_entity_poly.type
_entity_poly.pdbx_seq_one_letter_code
_entity_poly.pdbx_strand_id
1 'polypeptide(L)' 'AHQKIEKELNEEIKILPPKTELDTNLVIRKDTIIIHELVEPMKITIIKNPYIAHMHQQLFEIMWDQTK' A
#
# COMPACT_ATOMS: atom_id res chain seq x y z
N ALA A 1 -4.73 18.42 -5.86
CA ALA A 1 -3.62 17.64 -6.46
C ALA A 1 -4.05 16.19 -6.72
N HIS A 2 -4.36 15.39 -5.70
CA HIS A 2 -4.72 13.96 -5.87
C HIS A 2 -5.90 13.68 -6.83
N GLN A 3 -7.03 14.39 -6.72
CA GLN A 3 -8.20 14.24 -7.61
C GLN A 3 -7.95 14.35 -9.12
N LYS A 4 -6.89 15.06 -9.53
CA LYS A 4 -6.52 15.15 -10.94
C LYS A 4 -5.82 13.85 -11.39
N ILE A 5 -4.94 13.32 -10.54
CA ILE A 5 -4.20 12.09 -10.77
C ILE A 5 -5.17 10.90 -10.81
N GLU A 6 -6.13 10.83 -9.89
CA GLU A 6 -7.17 9.79 -9.87
C GLU A 6 -7.91 9.70 -11.21
N LYS A 7 -8.30 10.84 -11.77
CA LYS A 7 -8.99 10.91 -13.06
C LYS A 7 -8.12 10.54 -14.26
N GLU A 8 -6.84 10.90 -14.23
CA GLU A 8 -5.91 10.63 -15.32
C GLU A 8 -5.45 9.16 -15.34
N LEU A 9 -5.30 8.53 -14.16
CA LEU A 9 -4.79 7.17 -14.01
C LEU A 9 -5.90 6.13 -13.80
N ASN A 10 -7.15 6.55 -13.61
CA ASN A 10 -8.26 5.67 -13.22
C ASN A 10 -7.91 4.87 -11.94
N GLU A 11 -7.36 5.59 -10.97
CA GLU A 11 -6.94 5.09 -9.67
C GLU A 11 -7.76 5.78 -8.58
N GLU A 12 -7.97 5.10 -7.46
CA GLU A 12 -8.53 5.70 -6.25
C GLU A 12 -7.41 5.99 -5.27
N ILE A 13 -7.47 7.14 -4.60
CA ILE A 13 -6.48 7.57 -3.61
C ILE A 13 -7.23 7.98 -2.34
N LYS A 14 -6.98 7.25 -1.25
CA LYS A 14 -7.44 7.64 0.08
C LYS A 14 -6.28 8.10 0.94
N ILE A 15 -6.54 9.17 1.70
CA ILE A 15 -5.56 9.74 2.64
C ILE A 15 -5.96 9.27 4.04
N LEU A 16 -5.04 8.61 4.72
CA LEU A 16 -5.24 8.18 6.10
C LEU A 16 -5.34 9.39 7.05
N PRO A 17 -6.06 9.28 8.18
CA PRO A 17 -6.13 10.34 9.17
C PRO A 17 -4.74 10.83 9.60
N PRO A 18 -4.55 12.12 9.94
CA PRO A 18 -3.22 12.69 10.23
C PRO A 18 -2.46 12.04 11.39
N LYS A 19 -3.15 11.28 12.26
CA LYS A 19 -2.57 10.59 13.42
C LYS A 19 -2.29 9.11 13.15
N THR A 20 -2.56 8.63 11.94
CA THR A 20 -2.26 7.25 11.58
C THR A 20 -0.74 7.09 11.43
N GLU A 21 -0.15 6.31 12.32
CA GLU A 21 1.24 5.90 12.20
C GLU A 21 1.31 4.71 11.24
N LEU A 22 1.71 4.98 10.01
CA LEU A 22 2.00 3.97 9.00
C LEU A 22 3.31 4.36 8.31
N ASP A 23 4.37 3.63 8.62
CA ASP A 23 5.72 3.80 8.09
C ASP A 23 6.04 2.83 6.94
N THR A 24 5.10 1.93 6.66
CA THR A 24 5.25 0.88 5.66
C THR A 24 5.01 1.40 4.25
N ASN A 25 5.99 1.24 3.37
CA ASN A 25 5.83 1.43 1.92
C ASN A 25 5.75 0.06 1.23
N LEU A 26 4.55 -0.27 0.72
CA LEU A 26 4.22 -1.60 0.24
C LEU A 26 3.42 -1.54 -1.07
N VAL A 27 3.74 -2.43 -2.00
CA VAL A 27 2.91 -2.76 -3.16
C VAL A 27 2.45 -4.21 -3.06
N ILE A 28 1.14 -4.44 -3.18
CA ILE A 28 0.53 -5.76 -3.12
C ILE A 28 0.09 -6.16 -4.52
N ARG A 29 0.51 -7.35 -4.95
CA ARG A 29 0.06 -8.03 -6.17
C ARG A 29 -0.46 -9.41 -5.78
N LYS A 30 -1.31 -10.01 -6.63
CA LYS A 30 -1.99 -11.29 -6.41
C LYS A 30 -1.23 -12.34 -5.59
N ASP A 31 0.04 -12.58 -5.87
CA ASP A 31 0.87 -13.59 -5.21
C ASP A 31 2.17 -13.03 -4.60
N THR A 32 2.34 -11.71 -4.62
CA THR A 32 3.62 -11.06 -4.34
C THR A 32 3.41 -9.78 -3.56
N ILE A 33 4.23 -9.55 -2.54
CA ILE A 33 4.36 -8.25 -1.89
C ILE A 33 5.75 -7.68 -2.14
N ILE A 34 5.82 -6.36 -2.33
CA ILE A 34 7.05 -5.61 -2.56
C ILE A 34 7.11 -4.54 -1.48
N ILE A 35 8.09 -4.64 -0.58
CA ILE A 35 8.34 -3.69 0.49
C ILE A 35 9.51 -2.80 0.07
N HIS A 36 9.31 -1.49 0.10
CA HIS A 36 10.35 -0.51 -0.18
C HIS A 36 10.91 0.04 1.13
N GLU A 37 12.19 -0.20 1.38
CA GLU A 37 12.93 0.42 2.48
C GLU A 37 13.66 1.64 1.92
N LEU A 38 13.08 2.82 2.15
CA LEU A 38 13.60 4.09 1.62
C LEU A 38 14.68 4.72 2.53
N VAL A 39 15.00 4.09 3.66
CA VAL A 39 16.09 4.50 4.55
C VAL A 39 17.40 3.91 4.06
N GLU A 40 18.45 4.71 4.01
CA GLU A 40 19.74 4.25 3.50
C GLU A 40 20.36 3.13 4.35
N PRO A 41 20.92 2.09 3.70
CA PRO A 41 20.94 1.87 2.25
C PRO A 41 19.57 1.45 1.72
N MET A 42 19.11 2.08 0.63
CA MET A 42 17.80 1.75 0.03
C MET A 42 17.73 0.28 -0.37
N LYS A 43 16.65 -0.40 0.04
CA LYS A 43 16.43 -1.82 -0.25
C LYS A 43 15.01 -2.09 -0.70
N ILE A 44 14.85 -3.19 -1.42
CA ILE A 44 13.55 -3.71 -1.83
C ILE A 44 13.48 -5.17 -1.42
N THR A 45 12.46 -5.52 -0.64
CA THR A 45 12.18 -6.89 -0.24
C THR A 45 10.99 -7.41 -1.04
N ILE A 46 11.20 -8.48 -1.80
CA ILE A 46 10.16 -9.11 -2.62
C ILE A 46 9.81 -10.46 -2.01
N ILE A 47 8.56 -10.64 -1.61
CA ILE A 47 8.07 -11.90 -1.05
C ILE A 47 7.01 -12.47 -1.98
N LYS A 48 7.33 -13.61 -2.61
CA LYS A 48 6.41 -14.36 -3.49
C LYS A 48 5.72 -15.45 -2.69
N ASN A 49 4.55 -15.13 -2.16
CA ASN A 49 3.71 -16.08 -1.44
C ASN A 49 2.25 -15.59 -1.49
N PRO A 50 1.33 -16.36 -2.09
CA PRO A 50 -0.07 -15.94 -2.24
C PRO A 50 -0.80 -15.77 -0.92
N TYR A 51 -0.46 -16.54 0.11
CA TYR A 51 -1.07 -16.43 1.43
C TYR A 51 -0.62 -15.15 2.15
N ILE A 52 0.67 -14.79 2.03
CA ILE A 52 1.19 -13.54 2.59
C ILE A 52 0.60 -12.34 1.84
N ALA A 53 0.52 -12.41 0.50
CA ALA A 53 -0.09 -11.36 -0.31
C ALA A 53 -1.57 -11.16 0.04
N HIS A 54 -2.32 -12.25 0.20
CA HIS A 54 -3.72 -12.19 0.60
C HIS A 54 -3.91 -11.59 2.00
N MET A 55 -3.07 -11.97 2.96
CA MET A 55 -3.09 -11.37 4.31
C MET A 55 -2.85 -9.86 4.25
N HIS A 56 -1.89 -9.39 3.46
CA HIS A 56 -1.64 -7.94 3.32
C HIS A 56 -2.77 -7.24 2.57
N GLN A 57 -3.39 -7.90 1.59
CA GLN A 57 -4.57 -7.36 0.91
C GLN A 57 -5.71 -7.14 1.92
N GLN A 58 -5.98 -8.11 2.80
CA GLN A 58 -7.00 -7.97 3.85
C GLN A 58 -6.70 -6.80 4.79
N LEU A 59 -5.44 -6.61 5.18
CA LEU A 59 -5.03 -5.45 5.99
C LEU A 59 -5.24 -4.13 5.25
N PHE A 60 -4.90 -4.08 3.95
CA PHE A 60 -5.15 -2.92 3.11
C PHE A 60 -6.65 -2.60 3.02
N GLU A 61 -7.50 -3.58 2.76
CA GLU A 61 -8.96 -3.41 2.67
C GLU A 61 -9.54 -2.87 3.99
N ILE A 62 -9.10 -3.41 5.13
CA ILE A 62 -9.50 -2.90 6.45
C ILE A 62 -9.12 -1.42 6.60
N MET A 63 -7.90 -1.03 6.25
CA MET A 63 -7.47 0.37 6.32
C MET A 63 -8.25 1.26 5.35
N TRP A 64 -8.49 0.75 4.14
CA TRP A 64 -9.22 1.44 3.07
C TRP A 64 -10.65 1.77 3.46
N ASP A 65 -11.30 0.89 4.21
CA ASP A 65 -12.67 1.07 4.69
C ASP A 65 -12.79 2.03 5.88
N GLN A 66 -11.71 2.19 6.67
CA GLN A 66 -11.67 3.14 7.80
C GLN A 66 -11.53 4.59 7.34
N THR A 67 -11.04 4.83 6.13
CA THR A 67 -10.99 6.15 5.51
C THR A 67 -12.36 6.49 4.89
N LYS A 68 -13.25 7.06 5.72
CA LYS A 68 -14.48 7.75 5.30
C LYS A 68 -14.28 9.26 5.29
#